data_AF-A0A957NIT5-F1
#
_entry.id   AF-A0A957NIT5-F1
#
_cell.length_a   1.000
_cell.length_b   1.000
_cell.length_c   1.000
_cell.angle_alpha   90.00
_cell.angle_beta   90.00
_cell.angle_gamma   90.00
#
_symmetry.space_group_name_H-M   'P 1'
#
loop_
_entity.id
_entity.type
_entity.pdbx_description
1 polymer ?
#
loop_
_entity_poly.entity_id
_entity_poly.type
_entity_poly.pdbx_seq_one_letter_code
_entity_poly.pdbx_strand_id
1 'polypeptide(L)'
;MSEAETITPELNTAAAKAREGMESNDPAEVPLDRRAELVQRIWETLDRNWFLSAVGSALCLLYLFTLLLPQMPGQLQNDPTGARRWILQVSENYGPLGNAYRALGLFNVLNSPLLQLLVIALGLILLIRLGNQIARAWRLYQLPRHFRTPTPVVGVPVPISTVQPVYRLRQLVEDETAPCTQSIEKMLQRRFDAIQRTTVAVQPGGAVVKQAATSRTEPIEKANVVAKTEETESSAQNVTEERLLVLANVRFELLRPVLYSGLFLLLLTVWINILWGWKVNPDPLAPGTDYRSASQGLVLHYEVLDATGDLLSEAPPRVQQLQTETSAPSPPNVVSTAP
;
A
#
# COMPACT_ATOMS: atom_id res chain seq x y z
N MET A 1 49.65 -21.93 64.67
CA MET A 1 50.02 -20.67 64.00
C MET A 1 49.14 -20.54 62.78
N SER A 2 48.09 -19.74 62.89
CA SER A 2 47.03 -19.56 61.89
C SER A 2 46.59 -18.11 62.03
N GLU A 3 47.12 -17.24 61.16
CA GLU A 3 46.68 -15.84 61.07
C GLU A 3 45.58 -15.77 60.01
N ALA A 4 44.37 -15.48 60.47
CA ALA A 4 43.21 -15.24 59.63
C ALA A 4 43.24 -13.77 59.20
N GLU A 5 43.48 -13.55 57.91
CA GLU A 5 43.50 -12.25 57.28
C GLU A 5 42.07 -11.71 57.19
N THR A 6 41.82 -10.63 57.93
CA THR A 6 40.50 -10.01 58.06
C THR A 6 40.32 -9.06 56.87
N ILE A 7 39.66 -9.54 55.82
CA ILE A 7 39.34 -8.75 54.63
C ILE A 7 38.23 -7.74 54.98
N THR A 8 38.54 -6.46 54.79
CA THR A 8 37.71 -5.30 55.12
C THR A 8 36.49 -5.17 54.18
N PRO A 9 35.28 -4.89 54.71
CA PRO A 9 34.03 -4.86 53.94
C PRO A 9 33.79 -3.58 53.11
N GLU A 10 34.71 -2.60 53.10
CA GLU A 10 34.45 -1.30 52.44
C GLU A 10 34.61 -1.29 50.92
N LEU A 11 35.36 -2.23 50.32
CA LEU A 11 35.56 -2.24 48.86
C LEU A 11 34.34 -2.73 48.06
N ASN A 12 33.41 -3.48 48.67
CA ASN A 12 32.25 -4.01 47.96
C ASN A 12 31.12 -2.98 47.78
N THR A 13 31.06 -1.94 48.61
CA THR A 13 29.99 -0.92 48.55
C THR A 13 30.22 0.09 47.42
N ALA A 14 31.48 0.40 47.09
CA ALA A 14 31.82 1.29 45.98
C ALA A 14 31.57 0.63 44.60
N ALA A 15 31.85 -0.67 44.48
CA ALA A 15 31.58 -1.44 43.26
C ALA A 15 30.08 -1.67 43.02
N ALA A 16 29.27 -1.81 44.08
CA ALA A 16 27.81 -1.90 43.97
C ALA A 16 27.19 -0.56 43.50
N LYS A 17 27.67 0.58 44.02
CA LYS A 17 27.17 1.91 43.66
C LYS A 17 27.54 2.33 42.23
N ALA A 18 28.66 1.84 41.70
CA ALA A 18 29.05 2.06 40.30
C ALA A 18 28.21 1.21 39.32
N ARG A 19 27.65 0.08 39.76
CA ARG A 19 26.70 -0.73 38.95
C ARG A 19 25.32 -0.08 38.85
N GLU A 20 24.81 0.52 39.92
CA GLU A 20 23.51 1.21 39.91
C GLU A 20 23.49 2.46 38.99
N GLY A 21 24.63 3.15 38.81
CA GLY A 21 24.70 4.33 37.94
C GLY A 21 24.73 4.04 36.44
N MET A 22 24.95 2.77 36.03
CA MET A 22 25.15 2.38 34.64
C MET A 22 23.96 1.56 34.08
N GLU A 23 23.03 1.15 34.94
CA GLU A 23 21.83 0.39 34.57
C GLU A 23 20.60 1.30 34.34
N SER A 24 20.70 2.60 34.64
CA SER A 24 19.61 3.59 34.48
C SER A 24 19.78 4.50 33.25
N ASN A 25 20.46 4.05 32.21
CA ASN A 25 20.43 4.71 30.90
C ASN A 25 19.63 3.85 29.92
N ASP A 26 18.46 3.38 30.38
CA ASP A 26 17.40 2.97 29.46
C ASP A 26 17.06 4.23 28.66
N PRO A 27 17.38 4.29 27.35
CA PRO A 27 17.13 5.48 26.56
C PRO A 27 15.64 5.72 26.63
N ALA A 28 15.23 6.74 27.40
CA ALA A 28 13.85 7.06 27.70
C ALA A 28 13.01 6.78 26.46
N GLU A 29 12.22 5.70 26.49
CA GLU A 29 11.46 5.24 25.34
C GLU A 29 10.59 6.42 24.94
N VAL A 30 10.98 7.12 23.87
CA VAL A 30 10.22 8.24 23.36
C VAL A 30 8.87 7.63 23.03
N PRO A 31 7.77 8.03 23.70
CA PRO A 31 6.48 7.39 23.54
C PRO A 31 6.12 7.50 22.07
N LEU A 32 6.29 6.41 21.34
CA LEU A 32 5.94 6.33 19.93
C LEU A 32 4.47 6.73 19.86
N ASP A 33 4.19 7.78 19.09
CA ASP A 33 2.86 8.35 18.96
C ASP A 33 1.87 7.21 18.66
N ARG A 34 0.89 6.97 19.54
CA ARG A 34 -0.17 5.96 19.33
C ARG A 34 -0.82 6.06 17.94
N ARG A 35 -0.80 7.26 17.35
CA ARG A 35 -1.27 7.53 15.98
C ARG A 35 -0.44 6.78 14.93
N ALA A 36 0.89 6.77 15.06
CA ALA A 36 1.78 6.04 14.16
C ALA A 36 1.53 4.54 14.24
N GLU A 37 1.32 4.00 15.45
CA GLU A 37 0.99 2.59 15.65
C GLU A 37 -0.35 2.22 15.00
N LEU A 38 -1.39 3.05 15.17
CA LEU A 38 -2.69 2.84 14.52
C LEU A 38 -2.60 2.89 12.99
N VAL A 39 -1.88 3.87 12.45
CA VAL A 39 -1.67 3.98 11.00
C VAL A 39 -0.91 2.77 10.48
N GLN A 40 0.14 2.32 11.19
CA GLN A 40 0.90 1.14 10.82
C GLN A 40 0.02 -0.12 10.86
N ARG A 41 -0.79 -0.30 11.90
CA ARG A 41 -1.70 -1.46 11.99
C ARG A 41 -2.74 -1.47 10.87
N ILE A 42 -3.31 -0.32 10.53
CA ILE A 42 -4.24 -0.19 9.40
C ILE A 42 -3.53 -0.51 8.09
N TRP A 43 -2.33 0.04 7.88
CA TRP A 43 -1.52 -0.21 6.69
C TRP A 43 -1.18 -1.69 6.51
N GLU A 44 -0.73 -2.34 7.58
CA GLU A 44 -0.43 -3.77 7.61
C GLU A 44 -1.69 -4.62 7.34
N THR A 45 -2.85 -4.20 7.85
CA THR A 45 -4.12 -4.89 7.58
C THR A 45 -4.50 -4.80 6.10
N LEU A 46 -4.36 -3.62 5.49
CA LEU A 46 -4.67 -3.37 4.09
C LEU A 46 -3.69 -4.06 3.13
N ASP A 47 -2.43 -4.27 3.52
CA ASP A 47 -1.43 -4.95 2.69
C ASP A 47 -1.64 -6.49 2.65
N ARG A 48 -2.39 -7.07 3.59
CA ARG A 48 -2.59 -8.53 3.66
C ARG A 48 -3.35 -9.09 2.45
N ASN A 49 -2.88 -10.22 1.92
CA ASN A 49 -3.49 -10.89 0.76
C ASN A 49 -4.95 -11.28 0.96
N TRP A 50 -5.32 -11.72 2.17
CA TRP A 50 -6.69 -12.14 2.44
C TRP A 50 -7.69 -10.98 2.31
N PHE A 51 -7.28 -9.73 2.59
CA PHE A 51 -8.17 -8.58 2.51
C PHE A 51 -8.53 -8.26 1.05
N LEU A 52 -7.55 -8.30 0.15
CA LEU A 52 -7.79 -8.21 -1.30
C LEU A 52 -8.71 -9.34 -1.78
N SER A 53 -8.47 -10.58 -1.34
CA SER A 53 -9.33 -11.72 -1.67
C SER A 53 -10.75 -11.56 -1.14
N ALA A 54 -10.93 -11.03 0.08
CA ALA A 54 -12.23 -10.79 0.67
C ALA A 54 -13.02 -9.72 -0.09
N VAL A 55 -12.41 -8.58 -0.41
CA VAL A 55 -13.04 -7.51 -1.21
C VAL A 55 -13.37 -8.00 -2.62
N GLY A 56 -12.43 -8.72 -3.27
CA GLY A 56 -12.66 -9.31 -4.59
C GLY A 56 -13.80 -10.34 -4.58
N SER A 57 -13.89 -11.18 -3.55
CA SER A 57 -14.98 -12.14 -3.38
C SER A 57 -16.31 -11.45 -3.15
N ALA A 58 -16.34 -10.38 -2.35
CA ALA A 58 -17.54 -9.58 -2.13
C ALA A 58 -18.03 -8.93 -3.44
N LEU A 59 -17.13 -8.39 -4.26
CA LEU A 59 -17.47 -7.86 -5.59
C LEU A 59 -18.00 -8.95 -6.54
N CYS A 60 -17.38 -10.12 -6.54
CA CYS A 60 -17.83 -11.26 -7.35
C CYS A 60 -19.22 -11.74 -6.93
N LEU A 61 -19.49 -11.81 -5.62
CA LEU A 61 -20.78 -12.16 -5.06
C LEU A 61 -21.84 -11.10 -5.40
N LEU A 62 -21.47 -9.83 -5.34
CA LEU A 62 -22.35 -8.71 -5.72
C LEU A 62 -22.68 -8.75 -7.23
N TYR A 63 -21.70 -9.09 -8.07
CA TYR A 63 -21.95 -9.38 -9.49
C TYR A 63 -22.88 -10.58 -9.69
N LEU A 64 -22.70 -11.67 -8.93
CA LEU A 64 -23.61 -12.81 -9.01
C LEU A 64 -25.06 -12.42 -8.65
N PHE A 65 -25.25 -11.51 -7.69
CA PHE A 65 -26.57 -10.98 -7.38
C PHE A 65 -27.19 -10.19 -8.53
N THR A 66 -26.42 -9.55 -9.41
CA THR A 66 -27.01 -8.88 -10.59
C THR A 66 -27.62 -9.87 -11.58
N LEU A 67 -27.13 -11.11 -11.58
CA LEU A 67 -27.64 -12.18 -12.42
C LEU A 67 -28.85 -12.89 -11.79
N LEU A 68 -28.87 -13.00 -10.46
CA LEU A 68 -29.91 -13.74 -9.72
C LEU A 68 -31.12 -12.87 -9.35
N LEU A 69 -30.93 -11.58 -9.14
CA LEU A 69 -31.99 -10.65 -8.75
C LEU A 69 -32.40 -9.77 -9.93
N PRO A 70 -33.71 -9.50 -10.09
CA PRO A 70 -34.19 -8.55 -11.08
C PRO A 70 -33.53 -7.19 -10.81
N GLN A 71 -32.86 -6.66 -11.84
CA GLN A 71 -32.24 -5.35 -11.79
C GLN A 71 -33.23 -4.28 -12.25
N MET A 72 -33.12 -3.09 -11.64
CA MET A 72 -33.96 -1.96 -11.99
C MET A 72 -33.86 -1.64 -13.50
N PRO A 73 -35.00 -1.60 -14.22
CA PRO A 73 -35.03 -1.17 -15.61
C PRO A 73 -34.36 0.20 -15.79
N GLY A 74 -33.53 0.35 -16.82
CA GLY A 74 -32.80 1.60 -17.09
C GLY A 74 -33.72 2.83 -17.21
N GLN A 75 -34.92 2.64 -17.77
CA GLN A 75 -35.94 3.70 -17.91
C GLN A 75 -36.35 4.31 -16.57
N LEU A 76 -36.38 3.52 -15.49
CA LEU A 76 -36.80 3.98 -14.17
C LEU A 76 -35.69 4.73 -13.43
N GLN A 77 -34.43 4.70 -13.90
CA GLN A 77 -33.32 5.39 -13.21
C GLN A 77 -33.52 6.91 -13.17
N ASN A 78 -34.22 7.46 -14.17
CA ASN A 78 -34.51 8.90 -14.26
C ASN A 78 -35.83 9.29 -13.57
N ASP A 79 -36.66 8.33 -13.15
CA ASP A 79 -37.89 8.57 -12.41
C ASP A 79 -37.76 8.02 -10.97
N PRO A 80 -37.39 8.86 -9.97
CA PRO A 80 -37.20 8.41 -8.60
C PRO A 80 -38.49 7.87 -7.97
N THR A 81 -39.65 8.29 -8.45
CA THR A 81 -40.95 7.83 -7.92
C THR A 81 -41.27 6.44 -8.48
N GLY A 82 -41.14 6.27 -9.80
CA GLY A 82 -41.28 4.98 -10.46
C GLY A 82 -40.28 3.94 -9.95
N ALA A 83 -39.00 4.33 -9.80
CA ALA A 83 -37.96 3.50 -9.21
C ALA A 83 -38.32 2.98 -7.81
N ARG A 84 -38.84 3.86 -6.94
CA ARG A 84 -39.26 3.48 -5.58
C ARG A 84 -40.44 2.50 -5.58
N ARG A 85 -41.43 2.73 -6.45
CA ARG A 85 -42.59 1.83 -6.61
C ARG A 85 -42.16 0.45 -7.11
N TRP A 86 -41.30 0.42 -8.11
CA TRP A 86 -40.75 -0.81 -8.66
C TRP A 86 -39.94 -1.59 -7.61
N ILE A 87 -39.05 -0.91 -6.85
CA ILE A 87 -38.30 -1.56 -5.76
C ILE A 87 -39.26 -2.14 -4.71
N LEU A 88 -40.28 -1.39 -4.29
CA LEU A 88 -41.28 -1.86 -3.32
C LEU A 88 -41.96 -3.14 -3.83
N GLN A 89 -42.52 -3.08 -5.04
CA GLN A 89 -43.23 -4.20 -5.67
C GLN A 89 -42.34 -5.44 -5.83
N VAL A 90 -41.10 -5.27 -6.31
CA VAL A 90 -40.18 -6.39 -6.49
C VAL A 90 -39.74 -6.95 -5.14
N SER A 91 -39.50 -6.09 -4.14
CA SER A 91 -39.07 -6.54 -2.81
C SER A 91 -40.13 -7.36 -2.07
N GLU A 92 -41.41 -7.09 -2.31
CA GLU A 92 -42.53 -7.86 -1.74
C GLU A 92 -42.50 -9.33 -2.17
N ASN A 93 -42.04 -9.62 -3.39
CA ASN A 93 -41.90 -10.99 -3.89
C ASN A 93 -40.86 -11.82 -3.12
N TYR A 94 -39.96 -11.17 -2.38
CA TYR A 94 -38.90 -11.81 -1.58
C TYR A 94 -39.23 -11.87 -0.07
N GLY A 95 -40.42 -11.41 0.33
CA GLY A 95 -40.86 -11.44 1.73
C GLY A 95 -39.90 -10.70 2.69
N PRO A 96 -39.58 -11.27 3.87
CA PRO A 96 -38.73 -10.60 4.87
C PRO A 96 -37.32 -10.25 4.36
N LEU A 97 -36.78 -11.03 3.42
CA LEU A 97 -35.44 -10.79 2.85
C LEU A 97 -35.44 -9.58 1.90
N GLY A 98 -36.58 -9.22 1.31
CA GLY A 98 -36.71 -8.07 0.42
C GLY A 98 -36.24 -6.76 1.06
N ASN A 99 -36.52 -6.56 2.35
CA ASN A 99 -36.06 -5.39 3.10
C ASN A 99 -34.53 -5.35 3.25
N ALA A 100 -33.89 -6.50 3.50
CA ALA A 100 -32.44 -6.59 3.60
C ALA A 100 -31.77 -6.32 2.24
N TYR A 101 -32.29 -6.92 1.16
CA TYR A 101 -31.80 -6.68 -0.20
C TYR A 101 -31.95 -5.23 -0.63
N ARG A 102 -33.06 -4.59 -0.25
CA ARG A 102 -33.29 -3.17 -0.47
C ARG A 102 -32.31 -2.29 0.32
N ALA A 103 -32.08 -2.58 1.60
CA ALA A 103 -31.13 -1.83 2.43
C ALA A 103 -29.69 -1.92 1.90
N LEU A 104 -29.32 -3.07 1.34
CA LEU A 104 -28.03 -3.30 0.68
C LEU A 104 -27.96 -2.75 -0.76
N GLY A 105 -29.09 -2.29 -1.32
CA GLY A 105 -29.16 -1.77 -2.69
C GLY A 105 -29.01 -2.83 -3.78
N LEU A 106 -29.32 -4.10 -3.52
CA LEU A 106 -29.09 -5.21 -4.47
C LEU A 106 -30.03 -5.19 -5.71
N PHE A 107 -31.13 -4.44 -5.65
CA PHE A 107 -32.03 -4.23 -6.80
C PHE A 107 -31.53 -3.16 -7.78
N ASN A 108 -30.56 -2.35 -7.37
CA ASN A 108 -29.87 -1.37 -8.22
C ASN A 108 -28.38 -1.36 -7.86
N VAL A 109 -27.72 -2.49 -8.16
CA VAL A 109 -26.32 -2.72 -7.80
C VAL A 109 -25.40 -1.61 -8.31
N LEU A 110 -25.62 -1.14 -9.53
CA LEU A 110 -24.76 -0.15 -10.18
C LEU A 110 -24.68 1.17 -9.38
N ASN A 111 -25.77 1.54 -8.72
CA ASN A 111 -25.85 2.74 -7.88
C ASN A 111 -25.83 2.41 -6.39
N SER A 112 -25.52 1.17 -6.01
CA SER A 112 -25.49 0.77 -4.61
C SER A 112 -24.30 1.42 -3.89
N PRO A 113 -24.51 2.03 -2.71
CA PRO A 113 -23.40 2.55 -1.90
C PRO A 113 -22.43 1.44 -1.49
N LEU A 114 -22.89 0.19 -1.40
CA LEU A 114 -22.04 -0.96 -1.10
C LEU A 114 -21.04 -1.24 -2.23
N LEU A 115 -21.51 -1.24 -3.49
CA LEU A 115 -20.62 -1.37 -4.65
C LEU A 115 -19.60 -0.24 -4.66
N GLN A 116 -20.06 1.00 -4.45
CA GLN A 116 -19.17 2.17 -4.43
C GLN A 116 -18.09 2.05 -3.36
N LEU A 117 -18.48 1.68 -2.14
CA LEU A 117 -17.54 1.45 -1.03
C LEU A 117 -16.53 0.34 -1.36
N LEU A 118 -17.00 -0.79 -1.91
CA LEU A 118 -16.13 -1.91 -2.29
C LEU A 118 -15.12 -1.53 -3.38
N VAL A 119 -15.55 -0.77 -4.39
CA VAL A 119 -14.64 -0.30 -5.45
C VAL A 119 -13.64 0.72 -4.91
N ILE A 120 -14.06 1.66 -4.05
CA ILE A 120 -13.16 2.60 -3.37
C ILE A 120 -12.14 1.84 -2.52
N ALA A 121 -12.60 0.87 -1.73
CA ALA A 121 -11.74 0.02 -0.91
C ALA A 121 -10.74 -0.76 -1.77
N LEU A 122 -11.19 -1.36 -2.88
CA LEU A 122 -10.32 -2.04 -3.82
C LEU A 122 -9.27 -1.07 -4.40
N GLY A 123 -9.68 0.12 -4.83
CA GLY A 123 -8.78 1.15 -5.33
C GLY A 123 -7.71 1.55 -4.31
N LEU A 124 -8.10 1.75 -3.04
CA LEU A 124 -7.18 2.05 -1.95
C LEU A 124 -6.18 0.91 -1.70
N ILE A 125 -6.64 -0.35 -1.67
CA ILE A 125 -5.76 -1.53 -1.51
C ILE A 125 -4.75 -1.60 -2.65
N LEU A 126 -5.20 -1.40 -3.89
CA LEU A 126 -4.32 -1.42 -5.06
C LEU A 126 -3.28 -0.30 -5.01
N LEU A 127 -3.67 0.91 -4.57
CA LEU A 127 -2.76 2.04 -4.42
C LEU A 127 -1.68 1.78 -3.35
N ILE A 128 -2.09 1.25 -2.19
CA ILE A 128 -1.16 0.88 -1.11
C ILE A 128 -0.18 -0.18 -1.59
N ARG A 129 -0.69 -1.24 -2.24
CA ARG A 129 0.15 -2.30 -2.79
C ARG A 129 1.10 -1.77 -3.85
N LEU A 130 0.63 -0.91 -4.75
CA LEU A 130 1.47 -0.27 -5.76
C LEU A 130 2.58 0.55 -5.10
N GLY A 131 2.27 1.37 -4.09
CA GLY A 131 3.26 2.11 -3.32
C GLY A 131 4.31 1.21 -2.67
N ASN A 132 3.88 0.11 -2.05
CA ASN A 132 4.78 -0.89 -1.48
C ASN A 132 5.67 -1.54 -2.55
N GLN A 133 5.15 -1.87 -3.73
CA GLN A 133 5.96 -2.44 -4.83
C GLN A 133 6.94 -1.43 -5.40
N ILE A 134 6.53 -0.17 -5.60
CA ILE A 134 7.42 0.91 -6.07
C ILE A 134 8.56 1.11 -5.06
N ALA A 135 8.24 1.16 -3.75
CA ALA A 135 9.26 1.29 -2.71
C ALA A 135 10.24 0.11 -2.71
N ARG A 136 9.77 -1.12 -2.94
CA ARG A 136 10.62 -2.32 -3.08
C ARG A 136 11.53 -2.22 -4.32
N ALA A 137 10.96 -1.90 -5.48
CA ALA A 137 11.71 -1.74 -6.73
C ALA A 137 12.78 -0.65 -6.61
N TRP A 138 12.42 0.49 -6.00
CA TRP A 138 13.34 1.60 -5.74
C TRP A 138 14.49 1.19 -4.82
N ARG A 139 14.22 0.43 -3.75
CA ARG A 139 15.27 -0.09 -2.85
C ARG A 139 16.19 -1.09 -3.56
N LEU A 140 15.63 -1.96 -4.41
CA LEU A 140 16.41 -2.86 -5.26
C LEU A 140 17.36 -2.09 -6.17
N TYR A 141 16.92 -0.93 -6.69
CA TYR A 141 17.77 -0.04 -7.48
C TYR A 141 18.89 0.63 -6.65
N GLN A 142 18.64 0.92 -5.36
CA GLN A 142 19.63 1.55 -4.47
C GLN A 142 20.66 0.57 -3.90
N LEU A 143 20.33 -0.72 -3.79
CA LEU A 143 21.17 -1.77 -3.18
C LEU A 143 22.61 -1.81 -3.73
N PRO A 144 22.85 -1.81 -5.06
CA PRO A 144 24.21 -1.78 -5.61
C PRO A 144 25.04 -0.58 -5.14
N ARG A 145 24.39 0.58 -4.94
CA ARG A 145 25.07 1.80 -4.48
C ARG A 145 25.51 1.67 -3.02
N HIS A 146 24.64 1.16 -2.14
CA HIS A 146 24.98 0.92 -0.73
C HIS A 146 26.06 -0.15 -0.57
N PHE A 147 26.07 -1.14 -1.46
CA PHE A 147 27.05 -2.21 -1.43
C PHE A 147 28.49 -1.76 -1.71
N ARG A 148 28.63 -0.67 -2.49
CA ARG A 148 29.91 -0.03 -2.82
C ARG A 148 30.42 0.92 -1.73
N THR A 149 29.64 1.18 -0.68
CA THR A 149 30.06 2.10 0.40
C THR A 149 31.21 1.45 1.19
N PRO A 150 32.37 2.12 1.30
CA PRO A 150 33.50 1.60 2.08
C PRO A 150 33.11 1.50 3.56
N THR A 151 33.51 0.41 4.20
CA THR A 151 33.33 0.23 5.65
C THR A 151 34.66 0.47 6.34
N PRO A 152 34.67 1.13 7.51
CA PRO A 152 35.90 1.47 8.21
C PRO A 152 36.59 0.25 8.85
N VAL A 153 35.86 -0.84 9.05
CA VAL A 153 36.35 -2.03 9.77
C VAL A 153 36.02 -3.28 8.96
N VAL A 154 37.02 -4.15 8.78
CA VAL A 154 36.88 -5.46 8.13
C VAL A 154 35.86 -6.31 8.88
N GLY A 155 34.91 -6.89 8.15
CA GLY A 155 33.90 -7.80 8.73
C GLY A 155 32.71 -7.11 9.40
N VAL A 156 32.70 -5.78 9.52
CA VAL A 156 31.52 -5.06 10.02
C VAL A 156 30.43 -5.07 8.94
N PRO A 157 29.18 -5.43 9.28
CA PRO A 157 28.10 -5.43 8.30
C PRO A 157 27.93 -4.05 7.70
N VAL A 158 27.81 -3.99 6.37
CA VAL A 158 27.31 -2.79 5.70
C VAL A 158 25.96 -2.46 6.33
N PRO A 159 25.78 -1.23 6.88
CA PRO A 159 24.52 -0.82 7.47
C PRO A 159 23.51 -0.60 6.35
N ILE A 160 22.88 -1.69 5.92
CA ILE A 160 21.75 -1.64 4.99
C ILE A 160 20.52 -1.38 5.85
N SER A 161 20.03 -0.14 5.85
CA SER A 161 18.75 0.22 6.49
C SER A 161 17.62 -0.32 5.62
N THR A 162 17.13 -1.52 5.91
CA THR A 162 16.02 -2.12 5.17
C THR A 162 14.90 -2.57 6.10
N VAL A 163 13.68 -2.22 5.72
CA VAL A 163 12.43 -2.76 6.28
C VAL A 163 12.23 -4.24 5.89
N GLN A 164 12.98 -4.73 4.90
CA GLN A 164 12.95 -6.13 4.47
C GLN A 164 14.10 -6.93 5.09
N PRO A 165 13.88 -8.22 5.38
CA PRO A 165 14.92 -9.11 5.86
C PRO A 165 15.97 -9.28 4.76
N VAL A 166 17.18 -8.77 5.00
CA VAL A 166 18.35 -9.07 4.19
C VAL A 166 19.05 -10.24 4.87
N TYR A 167 18.99 -11.41 4.25
CA TYR A 167 19.74 -12.58 4.71
C TYR A 167 21.22 -12.34 4.45
N ARG A 168 22.02 -12.51 5.49
CA ARG A 168 23.48 -12.28 5.44
C ARG A 168 24.18 -13.57 5.78
N LEU A 169 24.98 -14.07 4.85
CA LEU A 169 25.91 -15.17 5.09
C LEU A 169 27.32 -14.61 5.24
N ARG A 170 28.06 -15.10 6.22
CA ARG A 170 29.44 -14.71 6.50
C ARG A 170 30.28 -15.95 6.66
N GLN A 171 31.43 -15.97 6.01
CA GLN A 171 32.39 -17.04 6.15
C GLN A 171 33.79 -16.43 6.13
N LEU A 172 34.57 -16.70 7.18
CA LEU A 172 35.99 -16.41 7.17
C LEU A 172 36.64 -17.54 6.37
N VAL A 173 37.44 -17.19 5.37
CA VAL A 173 38.17 -18.14 4.54
C VAL A 173 39.64 -17.76 4.63
N GLU A 174 40.47 -18.71 5.07
CA GLU A 174 41.92 -18.52 5.19
C GLU A 174 42.63 -18.65 3.83
N ASP A 175 41.97 -19.27 2.85
CA ASP A 175 42.47 -19.46 1.49
C ASP A 175 42.41 -18.18 0.64
N GLU A 176 43.12 -18.21 -0.48
CA GLU A 176 43.10 -17.18 -1.51
C GLU A 176 41.65 -16.83 -1.92
N THR A 177 41.30 -15.54 -1.83
CA THR A 177 39.90 -15.10 -1.92
C THR A 177 39.28 -15.34 -3.29
N ALA A 178 40.06 -15.19 -4.36
CA ALA A 178 39.59 -15.30 -5.74
C ALA A 178 38.96 -16.67 -6.11
N PRO A 179 39.63 -17.83 -5.89
CA PRO A 179 39.03 -19.14 -6.20
C PRO A 179 37.80 -19.44 -5.35
N CYS A 180 37.79 -19.02 -4.08
CA CYS A 180 36.64 -19.21 -3.20
C CYS A 180 35.42 -18.42 -3.71
N THR A 181 35.61 -17.13 -4.03
CA THR A 181 34.55 -16.27 -4.58
C THR A 181 33.98 -16.85 -5.88
N GLN A 182 34.83 -17.34 -6.79
CA GLN A 182 34.36 -17.96 -8.05
C GLN A 182 33.53 -19.22 -7.81
N SER A 183 33.92 -20.07 -6.86
CA SER A 183 33.16 -21.28 -6.51
C SER A 183 31.78 -20.93 -5.93
N ILE A 184 31.74 -19.96 -5.01
CA ILE A 184 30.49 -19.44 -4.41
C ILE A 184 29.61 -18.82 -5.50
N GLU A 185 30.19 -17.99 -6.37
CA GLU A 185 29.47 -17.38 -7.49
C GLU A 185 28.85 -18.45 -8.39
N LYS A 186 29.62 -19.45 -8.84
CA LYS A 186 29.13 -20.55 -9.68
C LYS A 186 27.99 -21.33 -9.03
N MET A 187 28.04 -21.54 -7.70
CA MET A 187 26.97 -22.17 -6.95
C MET A 187 25.71 -21.30 -6.93
N LEU A 188 25.85 -19.99 -6.76
CA LEU A 188 24.75 -19.04 -6.70
C LEU A 188 24.11 -18.78 -8.06
N GLN A 189 24.88 -18.79 -9.15
CA GLN A 189 24.37 -18.59 -10.52
C GLN A 189 23.30 -19.62 -10.91
N ARG A 190 23.25 -20.78 -10.25
CA ARG A 190 22.21 -21.80 -10.46
C ARG A 190 20.84 -21.40 -9.91
N ARG A 191 20.77 -20.49 -8.94
CA ARG A 191 19.55 -20.14 -8.21
C ARG A 191 19.12 -18.69 -8.39
N PHE A 192 20.02 -17.83 -8.86
CA PHE A 192 19.82 -16.39 -8.87
C PHE A 192 20.07 -15.81 -10.26
N ASP A 193 19.23 -14.87 -10.66
CA ASP A 193 19.24 -14.30 -12.02
C ASP A 193 20.36 -13.29 -12.23
N ALA A 194 20.79 -12.62 -11.15
CA ALA A 194 21.79 -11.58 -11.20
C ALA A 194 22.76 -11.68 -10.02
N ILE A 195 24.05 -11.65 -10.34
CA ILE A 195 25.14 -11.58 -9.37
C ILE A 195 26.02 -10.39 -9.73
N GLN A 196 26.36 -9.60 -8.72
CA GLN A 196 27.28 -8.47 -8.86
C GLN A 196 28.43 -8.66 -7.87
N ARG A 197 29.64 -8.76 -8.41
CA ARG A 197 30.88 -8.75 -7.63
C ARG A 197 31.37 -7.33 -7.47
N THR A 198 31.83 -6.97 -6.29
CA THR A 198 32.42 -5.66 -6.00
C THR A 198 33.57 -5.84 -5.04
N THR A 199 34.76 -5.40 -5.44
CA THR A 199 35.93 -5.33 -4.56
C THR A 199 35.95 -3.96 -3.90
N VAL A 200 35.98 -3.93 -2.57
CA VAL A 200 36.00 -2.71 -1.77
C VAL A 200 37.31 -2.68 -0.99
N ALA A 201 38.05 -1.58 -1.08
CA ALA A 201 39.21 -1.36 -0.22
C ALA A 201 38.72 -1.11 1.21
N VAL A 202 39.19 -1.90 2.16
CA VAL A 202 38.85 -1.76 3.57
C VAL A 202 40.10 -1.29 4.30
N GLN A 203 39.94 -0.27 5.13
CA GLN A 203 41.05 0.14 5.99
C GLN A 203 41.34 -1.02 6.95
N PRO A 204 42.59 -1.49 7.04
CA PRO A 204 42.95 -2.48 8.06
C PRO A 204 42.64 -1.85 9.41
N GLY A 205 41.53 -2.28 10.01
CA GLY A 205 41.06 -1.74 11.28
C GLY A 205 42.16 -1.95 12.30
N GLY A 206 42.84 -0.88 12.69
CA GLY A 206 43.91 -0.94 13.66
C GLY A 206 43.39 -1.52 14.97
N ALA A 207 43.68 -2.79 15.20
CA ALA A 207 43.77 -3.43 16.52
C ALA A 207 42.70 -3.08 17.58
N VAL A 208 41.42 -2.91 17.25
CA VAL A 208 40.35 -2.73 18.26
C VAL A 208 40.16 -3.99 19.13
N VAL A 209 40.74 -5.13 18.74
CA VAL A 209 40.65 -6.40 19.49
C VAL A 209 41.59 -6.49 20.71
N LYS A 210 42.50 -5.54 20.96
CA LYS A 210 43.32 -5.58 22.20
C LYS A 210 42.72 -4.87 23.42
N GLN A 211 41.55 -4.24 23.32
CA GLN A 211 40.96 -3.50 24.46
C GLN A 211 39.94 -4.30 25.29
N ALA A 212 39.48 -5.47 24.85
CA ALA A 212 38.55 -6.30 25.63
C ALA A 212 39.24 -7.40 26.49
N ALA A 213 40.52 -7.68 26.26
CA ALA A 213 41.23 -8.76 26.98
C ALA A 213 42.16 -8.27 28.12
N THR A 214 42.34 -6.96 28.30
CA THR A 214 43.29 -6.40 29.28
C THR A 214 42.62 -5.58 30.38
N SER A 215 41.35 -5.87 30.70
CA SER A 215 40.74 -5.44 31.97
C SER A 215 40.92 -6.47 33.09
N ARG A 216 41.77 -7.49 32.90
CA ARG A 216 42.25 -8.30 34.00
C ARG A 216 43.37 -7.56 34.71
N THR A 217 42.94 -6.80 35.72
CA THR A 217 43.71 -6.15 36.76
C THR A 217 44.81 -7.08 37.29
N GLU A 218 46.03 -6.93 36.79
CA GLU A 218 47.22 -7.21 37.59
C GLU A 218 47.93 -5.89 37.86
N PRO A 219 48.15 -5.53 39.14
CA PRO A 219 48.91 -4.35 39.50
C PRO A 219 50.39 -4.72 39.44
N ILE A 220 51.14 -4.22 38.44
CA ILE A 220 52.61 -4.30 38.47
C ILE A 220 53.17 -2.90 38.30
N GLU A 221 53.48 -2.32 39.45
CA GLU A 221 54.84 -1.91 39.81
C GLU A 221 55.72 -1.37 38.67
N LYS A 222 55.81 -0.05 38.69
CA LYS A 222 56.84 0.84 38.12
C LYS A 222 58.16 0.14 37.75
N ALA A 223 58.30 -0.25 36.48
CA ALA A 223 59.60 -0.43 35.84
C ALA A 223 59.70 0.51 34.64
N ASN A 224 60.49 1.56 34.86
CA ASN A 224 60.81 2.62 33.92
C ASN A 224 61.77 2.07 32.85
N VAL A 225 61.25 1.54 31.74
CA VAL A 225 62.06 1.13 30.60
C VAL A 225 61.76 2.04 29.42
N VAL A 226 62.72 2.92 29.16
CA VAL A 226 62.85 3.77 27.99
C VAL A 226 62.95 2.86 26.76
N ALA A 227 61.81 2.55 26.14
CA ALA A 227 61.75 1.82 24.89
C ALA A 227 61.63 2.81 23.72
N LYS A 228 62.73 2.87 22.98
CA LYS A 228 62.95 3.50 21.68
C LYS A 228 61.77 3.29 20.73
N THR A 229 61.08 4.37 20.39
CA THR A 229 60.05 4.44 19.34
C THR A 229 60.73 4.28 17.99
N GLU A 230 60.93 3.03 17.54
CA GLU A 230 61.23 2.76 16.15
C GLU A 230 59.93 2.93 15.35
N GLU A 231 59.81 4.08 14.70
CA GLU A 231 58.85 4.37 13.64
C GLU A 231 59.09 3.38 12.49
N THR A 232 58.60 2.16 12.68
CA THR A 232 58.45 1.23 11.58
C THR A 232 57.27 1.76 10.79
N GLU A 233 57.55 2.41 9.65
CA GLU A 233 56.60 2.67 8.57
C GLU A 233 56.01 1.33 8.12
N SER A 234 55.09 0.81 8.93
CA SER A 234 54.31 -0.37 8.64
C SER A 234 53.40 0.01 7.49
N SER A 235 53.93 -0.17 6.28
CA SER A 235 53.19 -0.08 5.01
C SER A 235 51.82 -0.71 5.21
N ALA A 236 50.81 0.14 5.37
CA ALA A 236 49.45 -0.28 5.61
C ALA A 236 48.98 -0.98 4.34
N GLN A 237 49.16 -2.30 4.29
CA GLN A 237 48.70 -3.12 3.19
C GLN A 237 47.20 -2.90 3.06
N ASN A 238 46.78 -2.35 1.92
CA ASN A 238 45.38 -2.15 1.61
C ASN A 238 44.70 -3.51 1.55
N VAL A 239 43.97 -3.86 2.61
CA VAL A 239 43.18 -5.09 2.65
C VAL A 239 41.97 -4.90 1.73
N THR A 240 41.75 -5.85 0.82
CA THR A 240 40.60 -5.82 -0.09
C THR A 240 39.53 -6.79 0.40
N GLU A 241 38.28 -6.34 0.44
CA GLU A 241 37.11 -7.17 0.73
C GLU A 241 36.34 -7.41 -0.56
N GLU A 242 36.09 -8.67 -0.89
CA GLU A 242 35.20 -9.03 -1.99
C GLU A 242 33.79 -9.20 -1.49
N ARG A 243 32.87 -8.46 -2.12
CA ARG A 243 31.46 -8.49 -1.79
C ARG A 243 30.67 -9.03 -2.97
N LEU A 244 29.76 -9.96 -2.71
CA LEU A 244 28.83 -10.52 -3.70
C LEU A 244 27.39 -10.09 -3.37
N LEU A 245 26.77 -9.31 -4.26
CA LEU A 245 25.34 -9.01 -4.22
C LEU A 245 24.60 -9.96 -5.15
N VAL A 246 23.62 -10.66 -4.61
CA VAL A 246 22.90 -11.71 -5.31
C VAL A 246 21.42 -11.38 -5.28
N LEU A 247 20.78 -11.36 -6.45
CA LEU A 247 19.37 -10.99 -6.60
C LEU A 247 18.62 -12.10 -7.33
N ALA A 248 17.48 -12.52 -6.77
CA ALA A 248 16.55 -13.47 -7.38
C ALA A 248 15.33 -12.75 -7.94
N ASN A 249 14.81 -13.24 -9.07
CA ASN A 249 13.54 -12.82 -9.67
C ASN A 249 13.44 -11.32 -9.97
N VAL A 250 14.56 -10.67 -10.32
CA VAL A 250 14.62 -9.20 -10.52
C VAL A 250 13.61 -8.74 -11.56
N ARG A 251 13.46 -9.52 -12.65
CA ARG A 251 12.51 -9.23 -13.72
C ARG A 251 11.06 -9.25 -13.23
N PHE A 252 10.70 -10.22 -12.39
CA PHE A 252 9.36 -10.32 -11.82
C PHE A 252 9.07 -9.21 -10.81
N GLU A 253 10.07 -8.83 -10.00
CA GLU A 253 9.90 -7.71 -9.06
C GLU A 253 9.71 -6.36 -9.79
N LEU A 254 10.36 -6.16 -10.94
CA LEU A 254 10.13 -4.98 -11.80
C LEU A 254 8.79 -5.03 -12.54
N LEU A 255 8.28 -6.22 -12.88
CA LEU A 255 7.00 -6.39 -13.57
C LEU A 255 5.80 -6.16 -12.64
N ARG A 256 5.92 -6.50 -11.35
CA ARG A 256 4.84 -6.34 -10.37
C ARG A 256 4.21 -4.94 -10.31
N PRO A 257 4.96 -3.83 -10.18
CA PRO A 257 4.35 -2.50 -10.17
C PRO A 257 3.59 -2.20 -11.47
N VAL A 258 4.09 -2.66 -12.63
CA VAL A 258 3.39 -2.50 -13.92
C VAL A 258 2.05 -3.24 -13.89
N LEU A 259 2.02 -4.46 -13.37
CA LEU A 259 0.79 -5.24 -13.23
C LEU A 259 -0.23 -4.55 -12.31
N TYR A 260 0.20 -4.04 -11.15
CA TYR A 260 -0.70 -3.32 -10.24
C TYR A 260 -1.19 -1.99 -10.83
N SER A 261 -0.34 -1.26 -11.55
CA SER A 261 -0.76 -0.07 -12.29
C SER A 261 -1.79 -0.40 -13.37
N GLY A 262 -1.59 -1.47 -14.13
CA GLY A 262 -2.55 -1.94 -15.13
C GLY A 262 -3.91 -2.31 -14.51
N LEU A 263 -3.89 -3.04 -13.39
CA LEU A 263 -5.11 -3.39 -12.65
C LEU A 263 -5.82 -2.15 -12.09
N PHE A 264 -5.06 -1.18 -11.57
CA PHE A 264 -5.60 0.08 -11.06
C PHE A 264 -6.23 0.92 -12.19
N LEU A 265 -5.59 1.01 -13.35
CA LEU A 265 -6.14 1.70 -14.51
C LEU A 265 -7.42 1.04 -15.01
N LEU A 266 -7.47 -0.29 -15.07
CA LEU A 266 -8.68 -1.03 -15.42
C LEU A 266 -9.80 -0.72 -14.44
N LEU A 267 -9.52 -0.76 -13.13
CA LEU A 267 -10.48 -0.42 -12.09
C LEU A 267 -10.97 1.02 -12.24
N LEU A 268 -10.08 1.96 -12.55
CA LEU A 268 -10.41 3.36 -12.79
C LEU A 268 -11.34 3.52 -14.00
N THR A 269 -11.08 2.78 -15.09
CA THR A 269 -11.97 2.75 -16.25
C THR A 269 -13.36 2.24 -15.87
N VAL A 270 -13.46 1.16 -15.10
CA VAL A 270 -14.74 0.64 -14.59
C VAL A 270 -15.44 1.68 -13.73
N TRP A 271 -14.72 2.32 -12.80
CA TRP A 271 -15.24 3.35 -11.92
C TRP A 271 -15.79 4.56 -12.69
N ILE A 272 -15.05 5.04 -13.69
CA ILE A 272 -15.47 6.11 -14.59
C ILE A 272 -16.76 5.75 -15.34
N ASN A 273 -16.86 4.51 -15.84
CA ASN A 273 -18.06 4.03 -16.50
C ASN A 273 -19.26 3.95 -15.55
N ILE A 274 -19.04 3.58 -14.29
CA ILE A 274 -20.09 3.55 -13.26
C ILE A 274 -20.57 4.97 -12.93
N LEU A 275 -19.65 5.91 -12.72
CA LEU A 275 -19.99 7.28 -12.32
C LEU A 275 -20.65 8.08 -13.43
N TRP A 276 -20.18 7.94 -14.67
CA TRP A 276 -20.69 8.72 -15.79
C TRP A 276 -21.74 7.99 -16.64
N GLY A 277 -21.97 6.69 -16.41
CA GLY A 277 -23.05 5.95 -17.04
C GLY A 277 -23.06 6.12 -18.55
N TRP A 278 -21.99 5.70 -19.23
CA TRP A 278 -21.85 5.86 -20.68
C TRP A 278 -22.74 4.87 -21.43
N LYS A 279 -24.06 5.12 -21.45
CA LYS A 279 -24.99 4.73 -22.51
C LYS A 279 -26.37 5.29 -22.21
N VAL A 280 -26.69 6.41 -22.86
CA VAL A 280 -28.07 6.71 -23.20
C VAL A 280 -28.40 5.75 -24.34
N ASN A 281 -29.04 4.63 -24.04
CA ASN A 281 -29.76 3.89 -25.07
C ASN A 281 -31.15 4.50 -25.06
N PRO A 282 -31.45 5.50 -25.91
CA PRO A 282 -32.84 5.91 -26.07
C PRO A 282 -33.60 4.67 -26.55
N ASP A 283 -34.78 4.43 -25.98
CA ASP A 283 -35.70 3.45 -26.58
C ASP A 283 -35.90 3.84 -28.06
N PRO A 284 -36.13 2.86 -28.96
CA PRO A 284 -36.49 3.17 -30.33
C PRO A 284 -37.70 4.10 -30.33
N LEU A 285 -37.46 5.38 -30.60
CA LEU A 285 -38.50 6.40 -30.61
C LEU A 285 -39.41 6.14 -31.81
N ALA A 286 -40.71 6.13 -31.57
CA ALA A 286 -41.66 6.19 -32.68
C ALA A 286 -41.56 7.58 -33.35
N PRO A 287 -41.83 7.68 -34.66
CA PRO A 287 -41.90 8.97 -35.36
C PRO A 287 -42.69 10.02 -34.57
N GLY A 288 -42.07 11.16 -34.27
CA GLY A 288 -42.71 12.27 -33.54
C GLY A 288 -42.76 12.13 -32.01
N THR A 289 -42.07 11.14 -31.42
CA THR A 289 -41.90 11.06 -29.96
C THR A 289 -40.60 11.72 -29.50
N ASP A 290 -40.67 12.45 -28.38
CA ASP A 290 -39.50 13.08 -27.76
C ASP A 290 -38.90 12.15 -26.71
N TYR A 291 -37.59 11.94 -26.76
CA TYR A 291 -36.88 11.36 -25.62
C TYR A 291 -36.38 12.49 -24.73
N ARG A 292 -36.74 12.43 -23.44
CA ARG A 292 -36.25 13.37 -22.43
C ARG A 292 -35.44 12.62 -21.39
N SER A 293 -34.16 12.94 -21.30
CA SER A 293 -33.30 12.52 -20.19
C SER A 293 -33.24 13.64 -19.16
N ALA A 294 -33.99 13.49 -18.06
CA ALA A 294 -34.00 14.46 -16.97
C ALA A 294 -32.62 14.60 -16.28
N SER A 295 -31.84 13.51 -16.21
CA SER A 295 -30.53 13.51 -15.56
C SER A 295 -29.44 14.24 -16.35
N GLN A 296 -29.58 14.31 -17.67
CA GLN A 296 -28.61 14.97 -18.56
C GLN A 296 -29.11 16.31 -19.11
N GLY A 297 -30.36 16.69 -18.81
CA GLY A 297 -31.01 17.82 -19.46
C GLY A 297 -31.09 17.67 -20.98
N LEU A 298 -31.04 16.44 -21.49
CA LEU A 298 -31.01 16.15 -22.92
C LEU A 298 -32.44 15.92 -23.41
N VAL A 299 -32.84 16.67 -24.42
CA VAL A 299 -34.07 16.40 -25.18
C VAL A 299 -33.65 16.02 -26.59
N LEU A 300 -33.99 14.79 -26.99
CA LEU A 300 -33.79 14.32 -28.36
C LEU A 300 -35.15 14.36 -29.05
N HIS A 301 -35.24 15.19 -30.08
CA HIS A 301 -36.37 15.22 -31.01
C HIS A 301 -35.99 14.39 -32.22
N TYR A 302 -36.82 13.40 -32.57
CA TYR A 302 -36.63 12.61 -33.77
C TYR A 302 -37.57 13.12 -34.86
N GLU A 303 -37.03 13.92 -35.78
CA GLU A 303 -37.75 14.34 -36.98
C GLU A 303 -37.56 13.27 -38.07
N VAL A 304 -38.68 12.83 -38.65
CA VAL A 304 -38.67 11.94 -39.82
C VAL A 304 -38.68 12.81 -41.06
N LEU A 305 -37.57 12.81 -41.78
CA LEU A 305 -37.49 13.42 -43.11
C LEU A 305 -38.14 12.48 -44.14
N ASP A 306 -38.86 13.03 -45.12
CA ASP A 306 -39.32 12.24 -46.26
C ASP A 306 -38.13 11.81 -47.15
N ALA A 307 -38.37 10.88 -48.08
CA ALA A 307 -37.41 10.48 -49.12
C ALA A 307 -36.88 11.66 -49.95
N THR A 308 -37.63 12.76 -49.99
CA THR A 308 -37.27 14.00 -50.71
C THR A 308 -36.37 14.93 -49.88
N GLY A 309 -36.14 14.63 -48.59
CA GLY A 309 -35.42 15.51 -47.66
C GLY A 309 -36.26 16.66 -47.12
N ASP A 310 -37.54 16.74 -47.48
CA ASP A 310 -38.48 17.70 -46.91
C ASP A 310 -39.04 17.17 -45.59
N LEU A 311 -39.24 18.09 -44.64
CA LEU A 311 -39.87 17.79 -43.36
C LEU A 311 -41.34 17.44 -43.59
N LEU A 312 -41.74 16.21 -43.27
CA LEU A 312 -43.13 15.72 -43.41
C LEU A 312 -44.16 16.43 -42.50
N SER A 313 -43.77 17.48 -41.79
CA SER A 313 -44.58 18.13 -40.78
C SER A 313 -44.55 19.65 -40.92
N GLU A 314 -45.26 20.18 -41.91
CA GLU A 314 -45.71 21.57 -41.96
C GLU A 314 -46.99 21.77 -41.11
N ALA A 315 -47.16 21.02 -40.02
CA ALA A 315 -48.12 21.41 -39.00
C ALA A 315 -47.54 22.65 -38.27
N PRO A 316 -48.24 23.80 -38.24
CA PRO A 316 -47.69 25.01 -37.65
C PRO A 316 -47.26 24.73 -36.21
N PRO A 317 -46.13 25.28 -35.74
CA PRO A 317 -45.61 25.00 -34.42
C PRO A 317 -46.67 25.41 -33.39
N ARG A 318 -47.41 24.43 -32.88
CA ARG A 318 -48.12 24.57 -31.62
C ARG A 318 -47.02 24.63 -30.59
N VAL A 319 -46.59 25.85 -30.30
CA VAL A 319 -45.85 26.17 -29.09
C VAL A 319 -46.78 25.79 -27.93
N GLN A 320 -46.81 24.51 -27.56
CA GLN A 320 -47.15 24.13 -26.20
C GLN A 320 -45.98 24.64 -25.38
N GLN A 321 -46.07 25.93 -25.01
CA GLN A 321 -45.41 26.41 -23.81
C GLN A 321 -45.77 25.39 -22.75
N LEU A 322 -44.79 24.59 -22.35
CA LEU A 322 -44.84 23.81 -21.14
C LEU A 322 -45.03 24.87 -20.06
N GLN A 323 -46.29 25.18 -19.73
CA GLN A 323 -46.62 25.88 -18.52
C GLN A 323 -46.08 24.97 -17.44
N THR A 324 -44.88 25.29 -16.96
CA THR A 324 -44.53 25.01 -15.58
C THR A 324 -45.57 25.77 -14.78
N GLU A 325 -46.73 25.14 -14.56
CA GLU A 325 -47.60 25.46 -13.44
C GLU A 325 -46.73 25.22 -12.21
N THR A 326 -45.96 26.24 -11.86
CA THR A 326 -45.62 26.52 -10.48
C THR A 326 -46.97 26.69 -9.80
N SER A 327 -47.52 25.56 -9.33
CA SER A 327 -48.72 25.52 -8.53
C SER A 327 -48.48 26.44 -7.35
N ALA A 328 -49.01 27.65 -7.41
CA ALA A 328 -49.01 28.57 -6.30
C ALA A 328 -49.71 27.87 -5.12
N PRO A 329 -49.17 27.94 -3.90
CA PRO A 329 -49.83 27.36 -2.74
C PRO A 329 -51.20 28.02 -2.59
N SER A 330 -52.26 27.20 -2.64
CA SER A 330 -53.63 27.62 -2.38
C SER A 330 -53.67 28.35 -1.03
N PRO A 331 -54.25 29.56 -0.94
CA PRO A 331 -54.36 30.25 0.34
C PRO A 331 -55.26 29.45 1.29
N PRO A 332 -54.99 29.47 2.61
CA PRO A 332 -55.80 28.77 3.59
C PRO A 332 -57.22 29.35 3.61
N ASN A 333 -58.22 28.48 3.50
CA ASN A 333 -59.62 28.83 3.70
C ASN A 333 -59.82 29.35 5.12
N VAL A 334 -59.95 30.67 5.28
CA VAL A 334 -60.36 31.30 6.53
C VAL A 334 -61.87 31.11 6.64
N VAL A 335 -62.29 30.11 7.43
CA VAL A 335 -63.68 29.94 7.84
C VAL A 335 -64.02 31.09 8.78
N SER A 336 -64.78 32.06 8.28
CA SER A 336 -65.35 33.15 9.06
C SER A 336 -66.60 32.63 9.77
N THR A 337 -66.44 32.20 11.02
CA THR A 337 -67.56 32.10 11.97
C THR A 337 -67.80 33.47 12.58
N ALA A 338 -68.94 34.07 12.26
CA ALA A 338 -69.48 35.24 12.95
C ALA A 338 -70.89 34.91 13.48
N PRO A 339 -71.29 35.51 14.63
CA PRO A 339 -72.34 35.02 15.53
C PRO A 339 -73.78 35.28 15.09
#